data_AF-A0A934B285-F1
#
_entry.id   AF-A0A934B285-F1
#
_cell.length_a   1.000
_cell.length_b   1.000
_cell.length_c   1.000
_cell.angle_alpha   90.00
_cell.angle_beta   90.00
_cell.angle_gamma   90.00
#
_symmetry.space_group_name_H-M   'P 1'
#
loop_
_entity.id
_entity.type
_entity.pdbx_description
1 polymer ?
#
loop_
_entity_poly.entity_id
_entity_poly.type
_entity_poly.pdbx_seq_one_letter_code
_entity_poly.pdbx_strand_id
1 'polypeptide(L)'
;MITDYYDPEDVKKGHIVSVNRQEEEVRFPIMSISVAIINTRQREISNPIQLGEIAAELKHYAKSRPGSVCISEKRQNGYKPGPGETIIRSPGNN
;
A
#
# COMPACT_ATOMS: atom_id res chain seq x y z
N MET A 1 -9.77 5.52 7.70
CA MET A 1 -9.62 6.38 6.50
C MET A 1 -9.29 7.78 6.96
N ILE A 2 -8.94 8.70 6.06
CA ILE A 2 -8.63 10.10 6.38
C ILE A 2 -9.82 11.04 6.16
N THR A 3 -11.04 10.54 6.38
CA THR A 3 -12.30 11.23 6.08
C THR A 3 -12.48 12.55 6.83
N ASP A 4 -11.79 12.71 7.96
CA ASP A 4 -11.87 13.92 8.80
C ASP A 4 -11.30 15.17 8.11
N TYR A 5 -10.59 14.99 6.98
CA TYR A 5 -10.03 16.07 6.16
C TYR A 5 -10.86 16.41 4.92
N TYR A 6 -12.07 15.86 4.81
CA TYR A 6 -12.97 16.06 3.67
C TYR A 6 -14.28 16.67 4.13
N ASP A 7 -14.94 17.38 3.20
CA ASP A 7 -16.30 17.83 3.44
C ASP A 7 -17.24 16.63 3.68
N PRO A 8 -18.11 16.68 4.70
CA PRO A 8 -18.99 15.57 5.03
C PRO A 8 -19.88 15.11 3.87
N GLU A 9 -20.29 16.04 3.01
CA GLU A 9 -21.09 15.73 1.82
C GLU A 9 -20.31 14.95 0.77
N ASP A 10 -19.02 15.22 0.61
CA ASP A 10 -18.16 14.48 -0.34
C ASP A 10 -17.82 13.10 0.20
N VAL A 11 -17.62 12.98 1.52
CA VAL A 11 -17.50 11.67 2.19
C VAL A 11 -18.75 10.83 1.98
N LYS A 12 -19.94 11.43 2.12
CA LYS A 12 -21.23 10.76 1.89
C LYS A 12 -21.42 10.34 0.44
N LYS A 13 -20.94 11.14 -0.52
CA LYS A 13 -20.94 10.82 -1.96
C LYS A 13 -19.84 9.84 -2.38
N GLY A 14 -18.81 9.64 -1.54
CA GLY A 14 -17.66 8.78 -1.80
C GLY A 14 -16.62 9.37 -2.77
N HIS A 15 -16.75 10.63 -3.18
CA HIS A 15 -15.84 11.28 -4.11
C HIS A 15 -15.86 12.81 -3.95
N ILE A 16 -14.76 13.45 -4.34
CA ILE A 16 -14.66 14.89 -4.54
C ILE A 16 -14.82 15.22 -6.03
N VAL A 17 -15.33 16.42 -6.32
CA VAL A 17 -15.41 16.98 -7.67
C VAL A 17 -14.34 18.05 -7.83
N SER A 18 -13.60 18.01 -8.92
CA SER A 18 -12.57 19.00 -9.24
C SER A 18 -12.50 19.24 -10.75
N VAL A 19 -11.82 20.28 -11.18
CA VAL A 19 -11.62 20.62 -12.59
C VAL A 19 -10.17 20.30 -12.96
N ASN A 20 -9.97 19.50 -14.01
CA ASN A 20 -8.62 19.15 -14.47
C ASN A 20 -7.97 20.33 -15.24
N ARG A 21 -6.74 20.13 -15.73
CA ARG A 21 -6.00 21.17 -16.48
C ARG A 21 -6.57 21.43 -17.88
N GLN A 22 -7.53 20.63 -18.32
CA GLN A 22 -8.25 20.75 -19.58
C GLN A 22 -9.65 21.37 -19.39
N GLU A 23 -9.92 21.93 -18.21
CA GLU A 23 -11.22 22.53 -17.84
C GLU A 23 -12.39 21.52 -17.76
N GLU A 24 -12.09 20.22 -17.68
CA GLU A 24 -13.11 19.17 -17.55
C GLU A 24 -13.38 18.85 -16.09
N GLU A 25 -14.66 18.70 -15.74
CA GLU A 25 -15.06 18.22 -14.42
C GLU A 25 -14.70 16.73 -14.26
N VAL A 26 -13.96 16.40 -13.22
CA VAL A 26 -13.52 15.06 -12.88
C VAL A 26 -13.83 14.72 -11.43
N ARG A 27 -14.19 13.45 -11.21
CA ARG A 27 -14.50 12.91 -9.88
C ARG A 27 -13.33 12.08 -9.38
N PHE A 28 -12.85 12.38 -8.18
CA PHE A 28 -11.80 11.60 -7.53
C PHE A 28 -12.38 10.90 -6.30
N PRO A 29 -12.12 9.59 -6.09
CA PRO A 29 -12.55 8.92 -4.88
C PRO A 29 -11.91 9.56 -3.64
N ILE A 30 -12.52 9.37 -2.47
CA ILE A 30 -11.89 9.77 -1.21
C ILE A 30 -10.53 9.08 -1.09
N MET A 31 -9.48 9.86 -0.83
CA MET A 31 -8.12 9.33 -0.80
C MET A 31 -7.94 8.35 0.36
N SER A 32 -7.11 7.33 0.12
CA SER A 32 -6.64 6.40 1.13
C SER A 32 -5.14 6.52 1.31
N ILE A 33 -4.64 6.08 2.47
CA ILE A 33 -3.21 6.08 2.79
C ILE A 33 -2.76 4.64 3.03
N SER A 34 -1.79 4.19 2.25
CA SER A 34 -1.12 2.91 2.44
C SER A 34 0.30 3.13 2.98
N VAL A 35 0.60 2.56 4.15
CA VAL A 35 1.91 2.64 4.82
C VAL A 35 2.53 1.26 4.89
N ALA A 36 3.78 1.14 4.43
CA ALA A 36 4.58 -0.08 4.46
C ALA A 36 5.79 0.14 5.38
N ILE A 37 5.95 -0.70 6.41
CA ILE A 37 7.01 -0.60 7.42
C ILE A 37 7.96 -1.78 7.27
N ILE A 38 9.26 -1.49 7.13
CA ILE A 38 10.34 -2.48 7.05
C ILE A 38 11.21 -2.34 8.30
N ASN A 39 11.45 -3.45 8.98
CA ASN A 39 12.31 -3.47 10.16
C ASN A 39 13.66 -4.11 9.85
N THR A 40 14.67 -3.26 9.66
CA THR A 40 16.05 -3.68 9.36
C THR A 40 16.80 -4.24 10.56
N ARG A 41 16.25 -4.14 11.78
CA ARG A 41 16.87 -4.78 12.96
C ARG A 41 16.64 -6.29 12.99
N GLN A 42 15.62 -6.79 12.31
CA GLN A 42 15.26 -8.21 12.27
C GLN A 42 15.77 -8.93 11.02
N ARG A 43 16.43 -8.20 10.11
CA ARG A 43 16.92 -8.71 8.83
C ARG A 43 18.22 -8.01 8.46
N GLU A 44 19.27 -8.78 8.25
CA GLU A 44 20.46 -8.26 7.58
C GLU A 44 20.12 -7.90 6.14
N ILE A 45 20.19 -6.61 5.83
CA ILE A 45 20.06 -6.10 4.47
C ILE A 45 21.47 -5.93 3.94
N SER A 46 21.83 -6.76 2.97
CA SER A 46 23.19 -6.79 2.43
C SER A 46 23.43 -5.70 1.38
N ASN A 47 22.37 -5.24 0.69
CA ASN A 47 22.47 -4.16 -0.28
C ASN A 47 21.17 -3.31 -0.35
N PRO A 48 21.25 -2.06 -0.84
CA PRO A 48 20.07 -1.19 -0.98
C PRO A 48 19.03 -1.67 -1.99
N ILE A 49 19.43 -2.44 -3.00
CA ILE A 49 18.54 -2.98 -4.04
C ILE A 49 17.50 -3.93 -3.39
N GLN A 50 17.97 -4.80 -2.51
CA GLN A 50 17.14 -5.74 -1.75
C GLN A 50 16.11 -5.01 -0.89
N LEU A 51 16.49 -3.91 -0.23
CA LEU A 51 15.56 -3.08 0.52
C LEU A 51 14.49 -2.47 -0.40
N GLY A 52 14.90 -2.01 -1.58
CA GLY A 52 14.00 -1.49 -2.61
C GLY A 52 12.96 -2.51 -3.08
N GLU A 53 13.39 -3.75 -3.33
CA GLU A 53 12.52 -4.86 -3.73
C GLU A 53 11.48 -5.18 -2.65
N ILE A 54 11.91 -5.31 -1.40
CA ILE A 54 11.01 -5.55 -0.25
C ILE A 54 10.01 -4.40 -0.10
N ALA A 55 10.47 -3.15 -0.25
CA ALA A 55 9.62 -1.98 -0.16
C ALA A 55 8.59 -1.92 -1.29
N ALA A 56 8.98 -2.26 -2.52
CA ALA A 56 8.08 -2.31 -3.65
C ALA A 56 6.99 -3.37 -3.44
N GLU A 57 7.38 -4.58 -3.01
CA GLU A 57 6.45 -5.67 -2.73
C GLU A 57 5.47 -5.30 -1.60
N LEU A 58 5.98 -4.79 -0.48
CA LEU A 58 5.14 -4.44 0.67
C LEU A 58 4.21 -3.25 0.37
N LYS A 59 4.68 -2.26 -0.40
CA LYS A 59 3.84 -1.16 -0.89
C LYS A 59 2.76 -1.64 -1.84
N HIS A 60 3.08 -2.56 -2.76
CA HIS A 60 2.09 -3.15 -3.66
C HIS A 60 1.02 -3.90 -2.87
N TYR A 61 1.42 -4.70 -1.88
CA TYR A 61 0.50 -5.41 -1.00
C TYR A 61 -0.36 -4.48 -0.14
N ALA A 62 0.20 -3.36 0.34
CA ALA A 62 -0.58 -2.37 1.05
C ALA A 62 -1.62 -1.70 0.14
N LYS A 63 -1.21 -1.28 -1.07
CA LYS A 63 -2.08 -0.62 -2.04
C LYS A 63 -3.17 -1.51 -2.63
N SER A 64 -3.02 -2.83 -2.60
CA SER A 64 -4.06 -3.75 -3.07
C SER A 64 -5.23 -3.91 -2.10
N ARG A 65 -5.09 -3.43 -0.84
CA ARG A 65 -6.16 -3.45 0.15
C ARG A 65 -7.03 -2.19 0.05
N PRO A 66 -8.35 -2.32 0.20
CA PRO A 66 -9.24 -1.17 0.19
C PRO A 66 -9.01 -0.28 1.41
N GLY A 67 -9.09 1.04 1.20
CA GLY A 67 -9.01 2.03 2.27
C GLY A 67 -7.60 2.27 2.80
N SER A 68 -7.51 2.94 3.96
CA SER A 68 -6.22 3.23 4.58
C SER A 68 -5.69 2.02 5.35
N VAL A 69 -4.44 1.64 5.11
CA VAL A 69 -3.82 0.47 5.75
C VAL A 69 -2.37 0.75 6.14
N CYS A 70 -1.94 0.16 7.25
CA CYS A 70 -0.55 0.10 7.68
C CYS A 70 -0.12 -1.36 7.76
N ILE A 71 0.97 -1.74 7.10
CA ILE A 71 1.48 -3.11 7.05
C ILE A 71 2.96 -3.12 7.38
N SER A 72 3.34 -3.98 8.32
CA SER A 72 4.73 -4.27 8.67
C SER A 72 5.20 -5.56 7.99
N GLU A 73 6.44 -5.59 7.52
CA GLU A 73 7.10 -6.83 7.10
C GLU A 73 7.18 -7.81 8.29
N LYS A 74 6.68 -9.05 8.10
CA LYS A 74 6.68 -10.11 9.13
C LYS A 74 7.42 -11.39 8.71
N ARG A 75 8.21 -11.36 7.63
CA ARG A 75 8.91 -12.57 7.15
C ARG A 75 10.07 -12.89 8.09
N GLN A 76 9.88 -13.85 8.99
CA GLN A 76 10.97 -14.48 9.72
C GLN A 76 11.71 -15.43 8.78
N ASN A 77 12.99 -15.14 8.58
CA ASN A 77 14.07 -16.03 8.13
C ASN A 77 13.84 -16.87 6.86
N GLY A 78 14.56 -16.52 5.77
CA GLY A 78 15.00 -17.51 4.77
C GLY A 78 14.43 -17.49 3.34
N TYR A 79 13.92 -16.38 2.80
CA TYR A 79 13.40 -16.37 1.42
C TYR A 79 14.25 -15.54 0.43
N LYS A 80 14.66 -16.17 -0.69
CA LYS A 80 15.15 -15.54 -1.92
C LYS A 80 14.40 -16.10 -3.14
N PRO A 81 13.71 -15.29 -3.95
CA PRO A 81 13.42 -15.64 -5.34
C PRO A 81 14.33 -14.87 -6.29
N GLY A 82 14.87 -15.60 -7.28
CA GLY A 82 15.50 -15.04 -8.47
C GLY A 82 14.45 -14.60 -9.51
N PRO A 83 14.88 -14.10 -10.67
CA PRO A 83 14.04 -13.35 -11.60
C PRO A 83 12.91 -14.25 -12.14
N GLY A 84 11.65 -13.92 -11.84
CA GLY A 84 10.51 -14.67 -12.34
C GLY A 84 9.27 -14.62 -11.47
N GLU A 85 9.31 -15.04 -10.19
CA GLU A 85 8.05 -15.14 -9.43
C GLU A 85 8.12 -15.41 -7.91
N THR A 86 6.90 -15.27 -7.36
CA THR A 86 6.40 -14.99 -6.01
C THR A 86 6.25 -16.21 -5.08
N ILE A 87 6.32 -16.02 -3.75
CA ILE A 87 5.66 -16.93 -2.79
C ILE A 87 4.47 -16.23 -2.13
N ILE A 88 3.27 -16.66 -2.52
CA ILE A 88 2.02 -16.43 -1.80
C ILE A 88 1.77 -17.64 -0.91
N ARG A 89 1.72 -17.47 0.41
CA ARG A 89 1.01 -18.40 1.30
C ARG A 89 0.18 -17.62 2.30
N SER A 90 -1.14 -17.70 2.11
CA SER A 90 -2.12 -17.37 3.13
C SER A 90 -2.40 -18.65 3.92
N PRO A 91 -2.22 -18.69 5.25
CA PRO A 91 -2.75 -19.76 6.06
C PRO A 91 -4.28 -19.64 6.05
N GLY A 92 -4.95 -20.76 5.80
CA GLY A 92 -6.37 -20.88 5.98
C GLY A 92 -6.77 -20.48 7.41
N ASN A 93 -7.92 -19.83 7.50
CA ASN A 93 -8.65 -19.71 8.74
C ASN A 93 -10.15 -19.77 8.40
N ASN A 94 -10.64 -20.97 8.08
CA ASN A 94 -11.46 -21.80 8.98
C ASN A 94 -11.68 -23.17 8.33
#